data_AF-A0A0M0BRT1-F1
#
_entry.id   AF-A0A0M0BRT1-F1
#
_cell.length_a   1.000
_cell.length_b   1.000
_cell.length_c   1.000
_cell.angle_alpha   90.00
_cell.angle_beta   90.00
_cell.angle_gamma   90.00
#
_symmetry.space_group_name_H-M   'P 1'
#
loop_
_entity.id
_entity.type
_entity.pdbx_description
1 polymer ?
#
loop_
_entity_poly.entity_id
_entity_poly.type
_entity_poly.pdbx_seq_one_letter_code
_entity_poly.pdbx_strand_id
1 'polypeptide(L)' 'MSKIAMVLELLGDGKWHGIEESLLRLKLSEREFLEVADFLGKYGFVKVDEKNRRVRINRDFQRLDPVVAYG' A
#
# COMPACT_ATOMS: atom_id res chain seq x y z
N MET A 1 11.11 10.62 3.54
CA MET A 1 9.70 10.17 3.39
C MET A 1 9.38 9.18 4.49
N SER A 2 8.13 9.15 4.97
CA SER A 2 7.71 8.10 5.91
C SER A 2 7.56 6.77 5.17
N LYS A 3 7.75 5.64 5.87
CA LYS A 3 7.58 4.30 5.28
C LYS A 3 6.14 4.08 4.78
N ILE A 4 5.16 4.64 5.48
CA ILE A 4 3.75 4.63 5.07
C ILE A 4 3.57 5.32 3.72
N ALA A 5 4.12 6.53 3.54
CA ALA A 5 4.02 7.25 2.27
C ALA A 5 4.65 6.45 1.12
N MET A 6 5.82 5.84 1.34
CA MET A 6 6.50 5.02 0.33
C MET A 6 5.65 3.81 -0.11
N VAL A 7 5.03 3.11 0.85
CA VAL A 7 4.15 1.97 0.55
C VAL A 7 2.89 2.45 -0.18
N LEU A 8 2.29 3.57 0.24
CA LEU A 8 1.11 4.11 -0.44
C LEU A 8 1.41 4.57 -1.87
N GLU A 9 2.56 5.23 -2.10
CA GLU A 9 3.01 5.61 -3.45
C GLU A 9 3.21 4.40 -4.36
N LEU A 10 3.80 3.31 -3.84
CA LEU A 10 3.95 2.06 -4.58
C LEU A 10 2.59 1.49 -5.01
N LEU A 11 1.62 1.47 -4.09
CA LEU A 11 0.30 0.87 -4.29
C LEU A 11 -0.70 1.80 -4.98
N GLY A 12 -0.34 3.06 -5.21
CA GLY A 12 -1.23 4.09 -5.77
C GLY A 12 -1.75 3.78 -7.18
N ASP A 13 -1.09 2.87 -7.90
CA ASP A 13 -1.55 2.40 -9.22
C ASP A 13 -2.77 1.45 -9.14
N GLY A 14 -3.19 1.03 -7.95
CA GLY A 14 -4.32 0.13 -7.74
C GLY A 14 -4.08 -1.34 -8.11
N LYS A 15 -2.86 -1.69 -8.52
CA LYS A 15 -2.52 -3.05 -8.94
C LYS A 15 -2.06 -3.90 -7.75
N TRP A 16 -1.98 -5.20 -7.98
CA TRP A 16 -1.33 -6.11 -7.05
C TRP A 16 0.19 -5.99 -7.22
N HIS A 17 0.90 -5.79 -6.12
CA HIS A 17 2.36 -5.77 -6.06
C HIS A 17 2.84 -6.97 -5.23
N GLY A 18 3.83 -7.70 -5.74
CA GLY A 18 4.47 -8.79 -5.00
C GLY A 18 5.28 -8.23 -3.84
N ILE A 19 5.23 -8.88 -2.68
CA ILE A 19 5.92 -8.41 -1.48
C ILE A 19 7.43 -8.34 -1.74
N GLU A 20 8.03 -9.39 -2.30
CA GLU A 20 9.48 -9.49 -2.54
C GLU A 20 10.00 -8.37 -3.46
N GLU A 21 9.28 -8.11 -4.56
CA GLU A 21 9.60 -7.03 -5.49
C GLU A 21 9.48 -5.66 -4.80
N SER A 22 8.44 -5.49 -3.97
CA SER A 22 8.20 -4.26 -3.20
C SER A 22 9.34 -3.98 -2.22
N LEU A 23 9.85 -5.00 -1.53
CA LEU A 23 10.98 -4.88 -0.59
C LEU A 23 12.24 -4.37 -1.31
N LEU A 24 12.56 -4.96 -2.47
CA LEU A 24 13.72 -4.56 -3.28
C LEU A 24 13.59 -3.12 -3.79
N ARG A 25 12.40 -2.76 -4.29
CA ARG A 25 12.14 -1.42 -4.85
C ARG A 25 12.16 -0.33 -3.78
N LEU A 26 11.59 -0.60 -2.61
CA LEU A 26 11.51 0.35 -1.51
C LEU A 26 12.75 0.33 -0.61
N LYS A 27 13.65 -0.65 -0.77
CA LYS A 27 14.79 -0.90 0.11
C LYS A 27 14.38 -1.04 1.58
N LEU A 28 13.24 -1.70 1.81
CA LEU A 28 12.71 -1.99 3.15
C LEU A 28 13.00 -3.44 3.52
N SER A 29 13.21 -3.70 4.80
CA SER A 29 13.18 -5.07 5.30
C SER A 29 11.75 -5.63 5.25
N GLU A 30 11.64 -6.96 5.16
CA GLU A 30 10.35 -7.66 5.16
C GLU A 30 9.50 -7.26 6.37
N ARG A 31 10.12 -7.20 7.55
CA ARG A 31 9.47 -6.78 8.79
C ARG A 31 8.86 -5.38 8.68
N GLU A 32 9.63 -4.41 8.20
CA GLU A 32 9.15 -3.02 8.11
C GLU A 32 7.98 -2.88 7.13
N PHE A 33 8.05 -3.59 6.00
CA PHE A 33 6.97 -3.57 5.02
C PHE A 33 5.71 -4.24 5.56
N LEU A 34 5.85 -5.39 6.21
CA LEU A 34 4.73 -6.11 6.81
C LEU A 34 4.10 -5.33 7.96
N GLU A 35 4.88 -4.67 8.81
CA GLU A 35 4.35 -3.79 9.86
C GLU A 35 3.49 -2.65 9.27
N VAL A 36 3.94 -2.05 8.15
CA VAL A 36 3.17 -1.01 7.46
C VAL A 36 1.93 -1.59 6.76
N ALA A 37 2.06 -2.72 6.08
CA ALA A 37 0.95 -3.37 5.38
C ALA A 37 -0.13 -3.87 6.34
N ASP A 38 0.25 -4.44 7.49
CA ASP A 38 -0.66 -4.85 8.56
C ASP A 38 -1.35 -3.63 9.18
N PHE A 39 -0.60 -2.56 9.47
CA PHE A 39 -1.17 -1.31 9.95
C PHE A 39 -2.23 -0.76 8.98
N LEU A 40 -1.91 -0.66 7.69
CA LEU A 40 -2.85 -0.19 6.67
C LEU A 40 -4.03 -1.16 6.48
N GLY A 41 -3.81 -2.47 6.62
CA GLY A 41 -4.82 -3.51 6.52
C GLY A 41 -5.86 -3.42 7.63
N LYS A 42 -5.44 -3.08 8.86
CA LYS A 42 -6.33 -2.87 10.01
C LYS A 42 -7.40 -1.81 9.77
N TYR A 43 -7.09 -0.79 8.97
CA TYR A 43 -8.04 0.27 8.61
C TYR A 43 -8.67 0.07 7.22
N GLY A 44 -8.41 -1.07 6.57
CA GLY A 44 -9.00 -1.40 5.27
C GLY A 44 -8.40 -0.67 4.06
N PHE A 45 -7.28 0.05 4.23
CA PHE A 45 -6.61 0.75 3.13
C PHE A 45 -5.99 -0.19 2.13
N VAL A 46 -5.51 -1.35 2.57
CA VAL A 46 -4.86 -2.35 1.71
C VAL A 46 -5.49 -3.72 1.87
N LYS A 47 -5.39 -4.54 0.83
CA LYS A 47 -5.69 -5.96 0.88
C LYS A 47 -4.40 -6.73 0.70
N VAL A 48 -4.13 -7.65 1.63
CA VAL A 48 -3.00 -8.57 1.58
C VAL A 48 -3.51 -9.94 1.15
N ASP A 49 -2.87 -10.54 0.16
CA ASP A 49 -3.08 -11.91 -0.27
C ASP A 49 -1.88 -12.71 0.18
N GLU A 50 -1.99 -13.31 1.37
CA GLU A 50 -0.91 -14.08 2.00
C GLU A 50 -0.52 -15.30 1.17
N LYS A 51 -1.51 -15.93 0.50
CA LYS A 51 -1.28 -17.13 -0.32
C LYS A 51 -0.36 -16.83 -1.51
N ASN A 52 -0.55 -15.68 -2.15
CA ASN A 52 0.26 -15.27 -3.31
C ASN A 52 1.31 -14.21 -2.95
N ARG A 53 1.50 -13.92 -1.65
CA ARG A 53 2.45 -12.93 -1.11
C ARG A 53 2.43 -11.60 -1.87
N ARG A 54 1.26 -10.98 -1.95
CA ARG A 54 1.06 -9.72 -2.67
C ARG A 54 0.10 -8.78 -1.95
N VAL A 55 0.23 -7.49 -2.21
CA VAL A 55 -0.57 -6.43 -1.59
C VAL A 55 -1.13 -5.48 -2.65
N ARG A 56 -2.29 -4.89 -2.40
CA ARG A 56 -2.87 -3.81 -3.21
C ARG A 56 -3.57 -2.79 -2.33
N ILE A 57 -3.69 -1.55 -2.80
CA ILE A 57 -4.60 -0.59 -2.19
C ILE A 57 -6.05 -1.02 -2.43
N ASN A 58 -6.94 -0.77 -1.46
CA ASN A 58 -8.36 -0.98 -1.63
C ASN A 58 -8.94 0.14 -2.52
N ARG A 59 -9.79 -0.24 -3.49
CA ARG A 59 -10.34 0.67 -4.50
C ARG A 59 -11.17 1.81 -3.91
N ASP A 60 -11.77 1.59 -2.75
CA ASP A 60 -12.54 2.60 -2.03
C ASP A 60 -11.66 3.80 -1.62
N PHE A 61 -10.37 3.55 -1.36
CA PHE A 61 -9.38 4.58 -1.03
C PHE A 61 -8.61 5.09 -2.25
N GLN A 62 -8.61 4.34 -3.36
CA GLN A 62 -8.06 4.80 -4.63
C GLN A 62 -8.82 6.03 -5.18
N ARG A 63 -10.04 6.28 -4.71
CA ARG A 63 -10.89 7.43 -5.10
C ARG A 63 -10.73 8.67 -4.24
N LEU A 64 -9.78 8.72 -3.30
CA LEU A 64 -9.42 9.96 -2.63
C LEU A 64 -8.59 10.87 -3.56
N ASP A 65 -9.15 11.18 -4.73
CA ASP A 65 -8.75 12.33 -5.54
C ASP A 65 -9.37 13.60 -4.91
N PRO A 66 -8.72 14.76 -5.02
CA PRO A 66 -9.10 15.98 -4.32
C PRO A 66 -10.32 16.61 -4.98
N VAL A 67 -11.52 16.13 -4.64
CA VAL A 67 -12.73 16.96 -4.78
C VAL A 67 -12.83 17.85 -3.54
N VAL A 68 -11.83 18.72 -3.38
CA VAL A 68 -12.05 20.03 -2.79
C VAL A 68 -12.11 20.99 -3.97
N ALA A 69 -13.13 20.82 -4.81
CA ALA A 69 -13.63 21.92 -5.61
C ALA A 69 -14.18 22.93 -4.60
N TYR A 70 -13.38 23.94 -4.28
CA TYR A 70 -13.87 25.13 -3.61
C TYR A 70 -14.98 25.69 -4.50
N GLY A 71 -16.21 25.58 -4.00
CA GLY A 71 -17.32 26.40 -4.47
C GLY A 71 -17.13 27.85 -4.07
#